data_AF-X1VJI2-F1
#
_entry.id   AF-X1VJI2-F1
#
_cell.length_a   1.000
_cell.length_b   1.000
_cell.length_c   1.000
_cell.angle_alpha   90.00
_cell.angle_beta   90.00
_cell.angle_gamma   90.00
#
_symmetry.space_group_name_H-M   'P 1'
#
loop_
_entity.id
_entity.type
_entity.pdbx_description
1 polymer ?
#
loop_
_entity_poly.entity_id
_entity_poly.type
_entity_poly.pdbx_seq_one_letter_code
_entity_poly.pdbx_strand_id
1 'polypeptide(L)'
;NRFPDSAINLEVASIWARDFPRLKFGKYVGVMSAPLMAANFEPDLVMLYCDPSQLTNLLLAVNCVYGRDLTCRLSGHAACVYSVVPLIETGECQVTSPCWGDRREAIAQDYEVIFTAPIEKLEGLLSGLKHLANNGWGLPIEFFMVPECKMPASYLKIGEELGLDVSKGEAIDS
;
A
#
# COMPACT_ATOMS: atom_id res chain seq x y z
N ASN A 1 -21.01 -14.51 10.96
CA ASN A 1 -19.75 -15.27 10.76
C ASN A 1 -18.61 -14.87 11.70
N ARG A 2 -18.80 -13.93 12.65
CA ARG A 2 -17.77 -13.58 13.67
C ARG A 2 -18.24 -13.57 15.12
N PHE A 3 -19.56 -13.61 15.34
CA PHE A 3 -20.10 -13.80 16.67
C PHE A 3 -20.12 -15.31 16.97
N PRO A 4 -19.73 -15.75 18.18
CA PRO A 4 -19.27 -14.92 19.31
C PRO A 4 -17.77 -14.60 19.33
N ASP A 5 -16.98 -15.23 18.46
CA ASP A 5 -15.51 -15.27 18.58
C ASP A 5 -14.82 -13.91 18.58
N SER A 6 -15.09 -13.06 17.59
CA SER A 6 -14.43 -11.77 17.39
C SER A 6 -15.41 -10.62 17.18
N ALA A 7 -16.69 -10.83 17.46
CA ALA A 7 -17.73 -9.81 17.47
C ALA A 7 -18.56 -9.94 18.74
N ILE A 8 -18.78 -8.84 19.44
CA ILE A 8 -19.41 -8.83 20.76
C ILE A 8 -20.91 -9.17 20.71
N ASN A 9 -21.58 -8.92 19.58
CA ASN A 9 -22.97 -9.26 19.35
C ASN A 9 -23.25 -9.45 17.85
N LEU A 10 -24.46 -9.91 17.52
CA LEU A 10 -24.89 -10.16 16.14
C LEU A 10 -25.00 -8.88 15.30
N GLU A 11 -25.32 -7.74 15.92
CA GLU A 11 -25.42 -6.45 15.21
C GLU A 11 -24.05 -6.00 14.69
N VAL A 12 -23.02 -6.00 15.55
CA VAL A 12 -21.64 -5.71 15.19
C VAL A 12 -21.12 -6.71 14.15
N ALA A 13 -21.44 -7.99 14.28
CA ALA A 13 -21.08 -9.00 13.29
C ALA A 13 -21.74 -8.73 11.92
N SER A 14 -22.98 -8.24 11.92
CA SER A 14 -23.75 -7.92 10.71
C SER A 14 -23.17 -6.72 9.96
N ILE A 15 -22.75 -5.66 10.67
CA ILE A 15 -22.10 -4.49 10.07
C ILE A 15 -20.88 -4.92 9.26
N TRP A 16 -19.96 -5.66 9.89
CA TRP A 16 -18.77 -6.11 9.19
C TRP A 16 -19.08 -7.05 8.02
N ALA A 17 -20.05 -7.96 8.18
CA ALA A 17 -20.43 -8.87 7.09
C ALA A 17 -21.01 -8.13 5.87
N ARG A 18 -21.64 -6.96 6.06
CA ARG A 18 -22.09 -6.09 4.96
C ARG A 18 -20.92 -5.40 4.26
N ASP A 19 -19.96 -4.90 5.02
CA ASP A 19 -18.79 -4.18 4.49
C ASP A 19 -17.71 -5.09 3.90
N PHE A 20 -17.75 -6.37 4.24
CA PHE A 20 -16.79 -7.36 3.76
C PHE A 20 -16.87 -7.49 2.23
N PRO A 21 -15.75 -7.26 1.50
CA PRO A 21 -15.71 -7.39 0.06
C PRO A 21 -15.93 -8.85 -0.37
N ARG A 22 -16.59 -9.03 -1.52
CA ARG A 22 -16.98 -10.35 -2.04
C ARG A 22 -17.07 -10.32 -3.55
N LEU A 23 -16.48 -11.32 -4.19
CA LEU A 23 -16.65 -11.54 -5.61
C LEU A 23 -18.09 -11.95 -5.94
N LYS A 24 -18.54 -11.63 -7.16
CA LYS A 24 -19.84 -12.03 -7.67
C LYS A 24 -19.97 -13.56 -7.69
N PHE A 25 -21.04 -14.06 -7.06
CA PHE A 25 -21.35 -15.49 -7.03
C PHE A 25 -21.43 -16.07 -8.45
N GLY A 26 -20.82 -17.24 -8.65
CA GLY A 26 -20.81 -17.95 -9.93
C GLY A 26 -19.93 -17.35 -11.02
N LYS A 27 -19.21 -16.23 -10.76
CA LYS A 27 -18.30 -15.61 -11.74
C LYS A 27 -16.92 -16.29 -11.78
N TYR A 28 -16.43 -16.74 -10.63
CA TYR A 28 -15.10 -17.33 -10.47
C TYR A 28 -15.21 -18.74 -9.88
N VAL A 29 -14.38 -19.67 -10.37
CA VAL A 29 -14.36 -21.07 -9.90
C VAL A 29 -13.35 -21.31 -8.77
N GLY A 30 -12.39 -20.39 -8.59
CA GLY A 30 -11.36 -20.50 -7.58
C GLY A 30 -10.30 -19.40 -7.71
N VAL A 31 -9.27 -19.49 -6.87
CA VAL A 31 -8.08 -18.62 -6.90
C VAL A 31 -6.86 -19.52 -7.07
N MET A 32 -5.95 -19.14 -7.96
CA MET A 32 -4.65 -19.79 -8.14
C MET A 32 -3.55 -18.81 -7.75
N SER A 33 -2.57 -19.26 -6.97
CA SER A 33 -1.41 -18.47 -6.60
C SER A 33 -0.15 -19.32 -6.73
N ALA A 34 0.95 -18.66 -7.09
CA ALA A 34 2.27 -19.26 -7.17
C ALA A 34 3.34 -18.21 -6.86
N PRO A 35 4.51 -18.60 -6.34
CA PRO A 35 5.68 -17.73 -6.32
C PRO A 35 5.98 -17.22 -7.74
N LEU A 36 6.36 -15.95 -7.87
CA LEU A 36 6.55 -15.30 -9.18
C LEU A 36 7.51 -16.10 -10.10
N MET A 37 8.58 -16.67 -9.54
CA MET A 37 9.57 -17.46 -10.29
C MET A 37 9.05 -18.83 -10.77
N ALA A 38 7.93 -19.30 -10.22
CA ALA A 38 7.33 -20.60 -10.53
C ALA A 38 5.97 -20.47 -11.23
N ALA A 39 5.46 -19.24 -11.40
CA ALA A 39 4.20 -18.99 -12.07
C ALA A 39 4.30 -19.39 -13.56
N ASN A 40 3.42 -20.29 -13.98
CA ASN A 40 3.29 -20.76 -15.37
C ASN A 40 1.95 -20.36 -16.01
N PHE A 41 1.31 -19.35 -15.44
CA PHE A 41 0.05 -18.75 -15.86
C PHE A 41 0.17 -17.24 -15.82
N GLU A 42 -0.73 -16.53 -16.50
CA GLU A 42 -0.83 -15.07 -16.43
C GLU A 42 -1.65 -14.68 -15.20
N PRO A 43 -1.05 -14.02 -14.19
CA PRO A 43 -1.76 -13.67 -12.96
C PRO A 43 -2.57 -12.38 -13.15
N ASP A 44 -3.74 -12.29 -12.52
CA ASP A 44 -4.52 -11.04 -12.50
C ASP A 44 -3.87 -9.95 -11.62
N LEU A 45 -3.05 -10.35 -10.63
CA LEU A 45 -2.38 -9.44 -9.70
C LEU A 45 -1.06 -10.02 -9.19
N VAL A 46 -0.20 -9.14 -8.69
CA VAL A 46 0.98 -9.50 -7.91
C VAL A 46 0.80 -9.09 -6.45
N MET A 47 1.37 -9.88 -5.54
CA MET A 47 1.32 -9.66 -4.10
C MET A 47 2.74 -9.68 -3.52
N LEU A 48 3.01 -8.69 -2.67
CA LEU A 48 4.30 -8.48 -2.02
C LEU A 48 4.07 -8.30 -0.52
N TYR A 49 4.80 -9.07 0.29
CA TYR A 49 5.01 -8.74 1.70
C TYR A 49 6.21 -7.80 1.75
N CYS A 50 6.03 -6.65 2.39
CA CYS A 50 7.02 -5.59 2.40
C CYS A 50 7.08 -4.91 3.77
N ASP A 51 8.21 -4.30 4.09
CA ASP A 51 8.34 -3.45 5.28
C ASP A 51 7.81 -2.02 5.01
N PRO A 52 7.65 -1.15 6.04
CA PRO A 52 7.13 0.20 5.85
C PRO A 52 7.99 1.10 4.94
N SER A 53 9.30 0.88 4.86
CA SER A 53 10.21 1.64 3.99
C SER A 53 9.98 1.24 2.52
N GLN A 54 9.87 -0.07 2.27
CA GLN A 54 9.51 -0.60 0.96
C GLN A 54 8.11 -0.16 0.53
N LEU A 55 7.13 -0.21 1.43
CA LEU A 55 5.78 0.31 1.17
C LEU A 55 5.82 1.80 0.79
N THR A 56 6.58 2.62 1.53
CA THR A 56 6.73 4.05 1.21
C THR A 56 7.26 4.24 -0.22
N ASN A 57 8.24 3.44 -0.63
CA ASN A 57 8.80 3.51 -1.98
C ASN A 57 7.78 3.06 -3.06
N LEU A 58 7.00 2.01 -2.79
CA LEU A 58 5.91 1.56 -3.67
C LEU A 58 4.81 2.63 -3.81
N LEU A 59 4.43 3.30 -2.72
CA LEU A 59 3.45 4.39 -2.74
C LEU A 59 3.98 5.61 -3.50
N LEU A 60 5.25 5.97 -3.33
CA LEU A 60 5.88 7.01 -4.14
C LEU A 60 5.86 6.65 -5.62
N ALA A 61 6.08 5.39 -5.99
CA ALA A 61 6.00 4.94 -7.39
C ALA A 61 4.57 5.05 -7.94
N VAL A 62 3.56 4.70 -7.15
CA VAL A 62 2.14 4.95 -7.50
C VAL A 62 1.91 6.43 -7.75
N ASN A 63 2.35 7.30 -6.84
CA ASN A 63 2.16 8.74 -6.94
C ASN A 63 2.90 9.34 -8.15
N CYS A 64 4.12 8.89 -8.41
CA CYS A 64 4.94 9.31 -9.53
C CYS A 64 4.29 8.98 -10.88
N VAL A 65 3.70 7.78 -11.02
CA VAL A 65 3.19 7.28 -12.29
C VAL A 65 1.73 7.67 -12.52
N TYR A 66 0.91 7.64 -11.46
CA TYR A 66 -0.53 7.79 -11.55
C TYR A 66 -1.07 9.08 -10.92
N GLY A 67 -0.21 9.86 -10.25
CA GLY A 67 -0.55 11.18 -9.71
C GLY A 67 -1.63 11.17 -8.63
N ARG A 68 -1.82 10.05 -7.93
CA ARG A 68 -2.91 9.88 -6.94
C ARG A 68 -2.52 8.95 -5.81
N ASP A 69 -3.06 9.23 -4.63
CA ASP A 69 -2.95 8.35 -3.46
C ASP A 69 -3.86 7.12 -3.59
N LEU A 70 -3.55 6.08 -2.80
CA LEU A 70 -4.37 4.88 -2.71
C LEU A 70 -5.48 5.03 -1.66
N THR A 71 -6.71 4.68 -2.03
CA THR A 71 -7.82 4.52 -1.09
C THR A 71 -8.00 3.03 -0.76
N CYS A 72 -7.57 2.61 0.42
CA CYS A 72 -7.65 1.22 0.86
C CYS A 72 -8.51 1.07 2.12
N ARG A 73 -9.19 -0.09 2.25
CA ARG A 73 -9.88 -0.47 3.49
C ARG A 73 -8.97 -1.36 4.32
N LEU A 74 -8.60 -0.91 5.52
CA LEU A 74 -7.78 -1.70 6.43
C LEU A 74 -8.66 -2.53 7.38
N SER A 75 -8.29 -3.80 7.56
CA SER A 75 -8.94 -4.72 8.50
C SER A 75 -7.90 -5.64 9.14
N GLY A 76 -8.07 -5.98 10.41
CA GLY A 76 -7.25 -7.01 11.09
C GLY A 76 -7.64 -8.45 10.75
N HIS A 77 -8.50 -8.63 9.76
CA HIS A 77 -9.09 -9.91 9.38
C HIS A 77 -9.09 -10.09 7.86
N ALA A 78 -9.10 -11.35 7.43
CA ALA A 78 -9.29 -11.71 6.03
C ALA A 78 -8.35 -10.97 5.07
N ALA A 79 -7.06 -10.84 5.44
CA ALA A 79 -6.03 -10.19 4.63
C ALA A 79 -6.01 -10.75 3.19
N CYS A 80 -6.19 -12.07 3.03
CA CYS A 80 -6.32 -12.72 1.72
C CYS A 80 -7.46 -12.16 0.86
N VAL A 81 -8.58 -11.73 1.46
CA VAL A 81 -9.71 -11.16 0.73
C VAL A 81 -9.49 -9.68 0.45
N TYR A 82 -9.03 -8.90 1.43
CA TYR A 82 -8.78 -7.46 1.24
C TYR A 82 -7.62 -7.19 0.26
N SER A 83 -6.66 -8.10 0.14
CA SER A 83 -5.56 -7.98 -0.81
C SER A 83 -5.96 -8.31 -2.25
N VAL A 84 -7.06 -9.05 -2.45
CA VAL A 84 -7.45 -9.60 -3.76
C VAL A 84 -8.75 -8.98 -4.28
N VAL A 85 -9.83 -9.05 -3.50
CA VAL A 85 -11.17 -8.74 -4.00
C VAL A 85 -11.34 -7.27 -4.37
N PRO A 86 -10.99 -6.29 -3.51
CA PRO A 86 -11.07 -4.87 -3.88
C PRO A 86 -10.25 -4.54 -5.12
N LEU A 87 -9.07 -5.15 -5.27
CA LEU A 87 -8.22 -4.97 -6.47
C LEU A 87 -8.93 -5.48 -7.72
N ILE A 88 -9.47 -6.71 -7.70
CA ILE A 88 -10.18 -7.29 -8.83
C ILE A 88 -11.44 -6.48 -9.20
N GLU A 89 -12.11 -5.87 -8.22
CA GLU A 89 -13.30 -5.06 -8.47
C GLU A 89 -13.00 -3.66 -8.99
N THR A 90 -11.88 -3.06 -8.56
CA THR A 90 -11.57 -1.64 -8.83
C THR A 90 -10.46 -1.44 -9.87
N GLY A 91 -9.62 -2.44 -10.09
CA GLY A 91 -8.38 -2.30 -10.86
C GLY A 91 -7.35 -1.40 -10.17
N GLU A 92 -7.47 -1.17 -8.85
CA GLU A 92 -6.57 -0.30 -8.10
C GLU A 92 -5.70 -1.12 -7.11
N CYS A 93 -4.45 -0.69 -6.94
CA CYS A 93 -3.53 -1.29 -5.98
C CYS A 93 -4.10 -1.27 -4.56
N GLN A 94 -3.72 -2.24 -3.73
CA GLN A 94 -4.18 -2.30 -2.34
C GLN A 94 -3.00 -2.36 -1.37
N VAL A 95 -3.19 -1.71 -0.22
CA VAL A 95 -2.39 -1.91 0.99
C VAL A 95 -3.26 -2.63 2.00
N THR A 96 -2.81 -3.78 2.47
CA THR A 96 -3.55 -4.63 3.40
C THR A 96 -2.71 -4.97 4.63
N SER A 97 -3.33 -4.91 5.80
CA SER A 97 -2.71 -5.35 7.04
C SER A 97 -2.76 -6.89 7.15
N PRO A 98 -1.66 -7.57 7.48
CA PRO A 98 -1.69 -9.01 7.77
C PRO A 98 -2.67 -9.33 8.90
N CYS A 99 -3.51 -10.32 8.68
CA CYS A 99 -4.52 -10.74 9.66
C CYS A 99 -3.97 -11.81 10.60
N TRP A 100 -4.76 -12.19 11.62
CA TRP A 100 -4.36 -13.23 12.57
C TRP A 100 -3.99 -14.57 11.91
N GLY A 101 -4.75 -15.02 10.90
CA GLY A 101 -4.42 -16.25 10.18
C GLY A 101 -3.13 -16.12 9.38
N ASP A 102 -2.91 -14.96 8.78
CA ASP A 102 -1.71 -14.66 8.00
C ASP A 102 -0.44 -14.65 8.87
N ARG A 103 -0.53 -14.03 10.05
CA ARG A 103 0.57 -14.00 11.02
C ARG A 103 0.87 -15.36 11.63
N ARG A 104 -0.18 -16.15 11.94
CA ARG A 104 -0.01 -17.45 12.63
C ARG A 104 0.34 -18.60 11.69
N GLU A 105 -0.28 -18.65 10.51
CA GLU A 105 -0.18 -19.77 9.58
C GLU A 105 0.76 -19.48 8.41
N ALA A 106 0.71 -18.26 7.87
CA ALA A 106 1.62 -17.83 6.80
C ALA A 106 2.90 -17.16 7.32
N ILE A 107 3.01 -16.99 8.65
CA ILE A 107 4.20 -16.47 9.35
C ILE A 107 4.55 -15.05 8.87
N ALA A 108 3.54 -14.23 8.56
CA ALA A 108 3.74 -12.81 8.27
C ALA A 108 4.31 -12.09 9.51
N GLN A 109 5.40 -11.34 9.33
CA GLN A 109 6.16 -10.71 10.40
C GLN A 109 5.48 -9.44 10.93
N ASP A 110 5.88 -9.02 12.14
CA ASP A 110 5.32 -7.82 12.80
C ASP A 110 5.59 -6.52 12.05
N TYR A 111 6.67 -6.49 11.28
CA TYR A 111 7.05 -5.37 10.44
C TYR A 111 6.55 -5.49 9.00
N GLU A 112 5.80 -6.53 8.65
CA GLU A 112 5.31 -6.72 7.28
C GLU A 112 3.91 -6.12 7.08
N VAL A 113 3.72 -5.58 5.88
CA VAL A 113 2.46 -5.14 5.30
C VAL A 113 2.35 -5.70 3.89
N ILE A 114 1.13 -5.97 3.43
CA ILE A 114 0.89 -6.52 2.10
C ILE A 114 0.60 -5.38 1.14
N PHE A 115 1.32 -5.35 0.01
CA PHE A 115 1.00 -4.52 -1.14
C PHE A 115 0.58 -5.44 -2.30
N THR A 116 -0.52 -5.11 -2.97
CA THR A 116 -0.93 -5.76 -4.21
C THR A 116 -1.12 -4.77 -5.34
N ALA A 117 -0.76 -5.19 -6.54
CA ALA A 117 -0.94 -4.42 -7.77
C ALA A 117 -1.56 -5.29 -8.87
N PRO A 118 -2.50 -4.76 -9.64
CA PRO A 118 -3.03 -5.45 -10.82
C PRO A 118 -1.91 -5.57 -11.86
N ILE A 119 -1.92 -6.66 -12.62
CA ILE A 119 -0.83 -6.96 -13.57
C ILE A 119 -0.67 -5.84 -14.61
N GLU A 120 -1.76 -5.18 -15.00
CA GLU A 120 -1.80 -4.09 -15.96
C GLU A 120 -1.08 -2.82 -15.46
N LYS A 121 -0.91 -2.67 -14.14
CA LYS A 121 -0.19 -1.53 -13.53
C LYS A 121 1.26 -1.84 -13.22
N LEU A 122 1.70 -3.09 -13.36
CA LEU A 122 3.02 -3.52 -12.92
C LEU A 122 4.15 -2.85 -13.71
N GLU A 123 4.02 -2.74 -15.03
CA GLU A 123 5.03 -2.08 -15.87
C GLU A 123 5.20 -0.60 -15.49
N GLY A 124 4.07 0.10 -15.29
CA GLY A 124 4.06 1.48 -14.79
C GLY A 124 4.77 1.61 -13.45
N LEU A 125 4.44 0.74 -12.48
CA LEU A 125 5.08 0.72 -11.16
C LEU A 125 6.60 0.50 -11.25
N LEU A 126 7.06 -0.45 -12.06
CA LEU A 126 8.49 -0.71 -12.26
C LEU A 126 9.20 0.48 -12.89
N SER A 127 8.55 1.17 -13.83
CA SER A 127 9.07 2.40 -14.42
C SER A 127 9.18 3.52 -13.38
N GLY A 128 8.15 3.70 -12.55
CA GLY A 128 8.13 4.66 -11.45
C GLY A 128 9.24 4.41 -10.42
N LEU A 129 9.42 3.16 -9.99
CA LEU A 129 10.49 2.77 -9.08
C LEU A 129 11.88 3.07 -9.67
N LYS A 130 12.11 2.76 -10.94
CA LYS A 130 13.38 3.08 -11.64
C LYS A 130 13.60 4.59 -11.75
N HIS A 131 12.55 5.34 -12.09
CA HIS A 131 12.61 6.80 -12.15
C HIS A 131 12.98 7.39 -10.79
N LEU A 132 12.29 6.97 -9.73
CA LEU A 132 12.57 7.42 -8.36
C LEU A 132 14.01 7.08 -7.94
N ALA A 133 14.46 5.85 -8.18
CA ALA A 133 15.81 5.42 -7.87
C ALA A 133 16.87 6.30 -8.58
N ASN A 134 16.67 6.60 -9.86
CA ASN A 134 17.58 7.46 -10.63
C ASN A 134 17.61 8.92 -10.15
N ASN A 135 16.59 9.36 -9.39
CA ASN A 135 16.49 10.72 -8.85
C ASN A 135 16.76 10.78 -7.33
N GLY A 136 17.37 9.74 -6.74
CA GLY A 136 17.72 9.71 -5.31
C GLY A 136 16.57 9.37 -4.36
N TRP A 137 15.41 8.97 -4.88
CA TRP A 137 14.24 8.54 -4.09
C TRP A 137 14.11 7.01 -4.02
N GLY A 138 15.22 6.29 -4.24
CA GLY A 138 15.27 4.83 -4.20
C GLY A 138 15.44 4.26 -2.79
N LEU A 139 15.60 2.94 -2.73
CA LEU A 139 16.07 2.24 -1.53
C LEU A 139 17.59 2.01 -1.61
N PRO A 140 18.31 1.99 -0.48
CA PRO A 140 17.82 2.27 0.88
C PRO A 140 17.49 3.76 1.09
N ILE A 141 16.57 4.05 2.02
CA ILE A 141 16.25 5.42 2.40
C ILE A 141 17.46 6.05 3.09
N GLU A 142 17.90 7.21 2.59
CA GLU A 142 18.97 7.98 3.20
C GLU A 142 18.47 8.74 4.43
N PHE A 143 19.19 8.62 5.54
CA PHE A 143 18.87 9.31 6.79
C PHE A 143 19.84 10.48 7.00
N PHE A 144 19.28 11.66 7.22
CA PHE A 144 20.04 12.87 7.53
C PHE A 144 19.82 13.27 8.98
N MET A 145 20.90 13.64 9.68
CA MET A 145 20.85 14.28 10.99
C MET A 145 21.53 15.64 10.87
N VAL A 146 20.72 16.67 10.69
CA VAL A 146 21.18 18.06 10.52
C VAL A 146 20.61 18.92 11.65
N PRO A 147 21.38 19.90 12.19
CA PRO A 147 20.86 20.81 13.21
C PRO A 147 19.62 21.58 12.77
N GLU A 148 19.57 21.95 11.48
CA GLU A 148 18.43 22.61 10.85
C GLU A 148 18.12 21.91 9.51
N CYS A 149 16.84 21.54 9.32
CA CYS A 149 16.37 20.97 8.07
C CYS A 149 16.22 22.10 7.04
N LYS A 150 17.03 22.05 5.99
CA LYS A 150 16.85 22.93 4.84
C LYS A 150 15.56 22.53 4.13
N MET A 151 14.71 23.51 3.83
CA MET A 151 13.42 23.25 3.19
C MET A 151 13.54 23.49 1.68
N PRO A 152 12.82 22.73 0.83
CA PRO A 152 12.68 23.11 -0.56
C PRO A 152 12.08 24.52 -0.68
N ALA A 153 12.53 25.30 -1.66
CA ALA A 153 12.04 26.68 -1.85
C ALA A 153 10.50 26.76 -1.99
N SER A 154 9.88 25.71 -2.54
CA SER A 154 8.41 25.59 -2.64
C SER A 154 7.73 25.57 -1.26
N TYR A 155 8.33 24.92 -0.27
CA TYR A 155 7.79 24.86 1.09
C TYR A 155 7.92 26.21 1.81
N LEU A 156 9.05 26.92 1.60
CA LEU A 156 9.23 28.27 2.15
C LEU A 156 8.18 29.23 1.60
N LYS A 157 7.92 29.18 0.29
CA LYS A 157 6.88 29.97 -0.36
C LYS A 157 5.48 29.69 0.22
N ILE A 158 5.14 28.42 0.42
CA ILE A 158 3.86 28.04 1.07
C ILE A 158 3.81 28.59 2.50
N GLY A 159 4.91 28.54 3.23
CA GLY A 159 5.00 29.12 4.57
C GLY A 159 4.74 30.62 4.58
N GLU A 160 5.32 31.37 3.65
CA GLU A 160 5.07 32.81 3.48
C GLU A 160 3.59 33.10 3.18
N GLU A 161 2.98 32.35 2.26
CA GLU A 161 1.56 32.49 1.90
C GLU A 161 0.64 32.17 3.09
N LEU A 162 1.07 31.29 3.99
CA LEU A 162 0.37 30.98 5.24
C LEU A 162 0.68 31.96 6.38
N GLY A 163 1.52 32.99 6.14
CA GLY A 163 1.89 34.01 7.13
C GLY A 163 2.92 33.52 8.17
N LEU A 164 3.67 32.47 7.87
CA LEU A 164 4.76 31.99 8.72
C LEU A 164 6.01 32.86 8.53
N ASP A 165 6.75 33.10 9.62
CA ASP A 165 8.07 33.72 9.57
C ASP A 165 9.10 32.69 9.06
N VAL A 166 9.34 32.70 7.76
CA VAL A 166 10.32 31.81 7.10
C VAL A 166 11.72 32.42 7.02
N SER A 167 11.97 33.58 7.64
CA SER A 167 13.26 34.29 7.56
C SER A 167 14.45 33.48 8.06
N LYS A 168 14.19 32.44 8.86
CA LYS A 168 15.18 31.50 9.38
C LYS A 168 15.28 30.19 8.58
N GLY A 169 14.43 29.99 7.58
CA GLY A 169 14.46 28.79 6.74
C GLY A 169 15.50 28.91 5.64
N GLU A 170 16.55 28.10 5.68
CA GLU A 170 17.47 27.97 4.55
C GLU A 170 16.87 27.09 3.46
N ALA A 171 16.91 27.57 2.21
CA ALA A 171 16.47 26.80 1.05
C ALA A 171 17.49 25.73 0.67
N ILE A 172 17.03 24.59 0.16
CA ILE A 172 17.87 23.64 -0.60
C ILE A 172 17.98 24.17 -2.04
N ASP A 173 19.21 24.39 -2.53
CA ASP A 173 19.46 24.61 -3.96
C ASP A 173 19.20 23.30 -4.72
N SER A 174 18.27 23.34 -5.67
CA SER A 174 17.87 22.22 -6.53
C SER A 174 18.94 21.84 -7.54
#